data_AF-A0A382SZI8-F1
#
_entry.id   AF-A0A382SZI8-F1
#
_cell.length_a   1.000
_cell.length_b   1.000
_cell.length_c   1.000
_cell.angle_alpha   90.00
_cell.angle_beta   90.00
_cell.angle_gamma   90.00
#
_symmetry.space_group_name_H-M   'P 1'
#
loop_
_entity.id
_entity.type
_entity.pdbx_description
1 polymer ?
#
loop_
_entity_poly.entity_id
_entity_poly.type
_entity_poly.pdbx_seq_one_letter_code
_entity_poly.pdbx_strand_id
1 'polypeptide(L)'
;DTFAPIGPYIVTADEVKNPQNLQIQLWNNGVLKQNFNTSDMAHDIARCVEYITSIHTLEPGDILATGTNHRGLNSFQDGDAVELEIEKLGRLHFSVTDQLQRSWPRETHLEREEKGLPGSAPQESGKYA
;
A
#
# COMPACT_ATOMS: atom_id res chain seq x y z
N ASP A 1 -1.73 10.90 13.22
CA ASP A 1 -1.51 11.66 11.98
C ASP A 1 -0.35 11.07 11.20
N THR A 2 -0.18 11.42 9.92
CA THR A 2 0.78 10.84 8.93
C THR A 2 0.40 9.50 8.28
N PHE A 3 -0.88 9.08 8.36
CA PHE A 3 -1.32 7.73 7.96
C PHE A 3 -1.58 7.54 6.45
N ALA A 4 -1.37 8.59 5.66
CA ALA A 4 -1.48 8.54 4.19
C ALA A 4 -0.30 9.27 3.54
N PRO A 5 0.91 8.68 3.53
CA PRO A 5 2.02 9.20 2.73
C PRO A 5 1.64 9.21 1.24
N ILE A 6 1.84 10.35 0.56
CA ILE A 6 1.50 10.55 -0.86
C ILE A 6 2.69 11.23 -1.55
N GLY A 7 3.05 10.77 -2.74
CA GLY A 7 4.17 11.31 -3.52
C GLY A 7 4.82 10.24 -4.40
N PRO A 8 6.05 10.47 -4.90
CA PRO A 8 6.88 11.66 -4.65
C PRO A 8 6.42 12.91 -5.41
N TYR A 9 5.58 12.74 -6.43
CA TYR A 9 5.01 13.79 -7.28
C TYR A 9 3.75 13.25 -7.98
N ILE A 10 3.08 14.08 -8.77
CA ILE A 10 1.96 13.67 -9.62
C ILE A 10 2.51 13.47 -11.04
N VAL A 11 2.17 12.34 -11.66
CA VAL A 11 2.40 12.06 -13.09
C VAL A 11 1.11 12.36 -13.84
N THR A 12 1.21 13.02 -15.00
CA THR A 12 0.02 13.42 -15.75
C THR A 12 -0.53 12.25 -16.57
N ALA A 13 -1.83 12.30 -16.86
CA ALA A 13 -2.53 11.21 -17.54
C ALA A 13 -1.98 10.89 -18.94
N ASP A 14 -1.37 11.87 -19.63
CA ASP A 14 -0.77 11.68 -20.95
C ASP A 14 0.57 10.91 -20.91
N GLU A 15 1.26 10.88 -19.78
CA GLU A 15 2.50 10.11 -19.59
C GLU A 15 2.24 8.61 -19.35
N VAL A 16 1.01 8.24 -18.95
CA VAL A 16 0.61 6.86 -18.62
C VAL A 16 -0.55 6.40 -19.50
N LYS A 17 -0.22 5.74 -20.61
CA LYS A 17 -1.22 5.29 -21.60
C LYS A 17 -2.22 4.27 -21.06
N ASN A 18 -1.80 3.39 -20.16
CA ASN A 18 -2.66 2.37 -19.55
C ASN A 18 -2.39 2.28 -18.05
N PRO A 19 -3.20 2.96 -17.22
CA PRO A 19 -3.03 2.92 -15.76
C PRO A 19 -3.54 1.61 -15.14
N GLN A 20 -4.19 0.74 -15.92
CA GLN A 20 -4.63 -0.60 -15.52
C GLN A 20 -3.56 -1.68 -15.79
N ASN A 21 -2.35 -1.31 -16.22
CA ASN A 21 -1.24 -2.26 -16.41
C ASN A 21 0.10 -1.66 -15.98
N LEU A 22 0.29 -1.49 -14.68
CA LEU A 22 1.48 -0.97 -14.02
C LEU A 22 1.92 -1.92 -12.92
N GLN A 23 3.22 -2.19 -12.85
CA GLN A 23 3.78 -2.95 -11.73
C GLN A 23 3.80 -2.09 -10.45
N ILE A 24 3.40 -2.69 -9.33
CA ILE A 24 3.45 -2.09 -8.00
C ILE A 24 4.35 -2.95 -7.11
N GLN A 25 5.30 -2.31 -6.43
CA GLN A 25 6.23 -2.97 -5.53
C GLN A 25 6.39 -2.18 -4.24
N LEU A 26 6.44 -2.88 -3.11
CA LEU A 26 6.72 -2.29 -1.81
C LEU A 26 7.82 -3.07 -1.10
N TRP A 27 8.80 -2.35 -0.57
CA TRP A 27 9.85 -2.88 0.27
C TRP A 27 9.75 -2.33 1.69
N ASN A 28 10.01 -3.19 2.67
CA ASN A 28 10.25 -2.79 4.06
C ASN A 28 11.69 -3.18 4.41
N ASN A 29 12.53 -2.20 4.72
CA ASN A 29 13.97 -2.38 4.98
C ASN A 29 14.67 -3.16 3.86
N GLY A 30 14.35 -2.84 2.60
CA GLY A 30 14.91 -3.51 1.41
C GLY A 30 14.35 -4.91 1.11
N VAL A 31 13.46 -5.46 1.96
CA VAL A 31 12.79 -6.74 1.72
C VAL A 31 11.49 -6.50 0.97
N LEU A 32 11.34 -7.10 -0.21
CA LEU A 32 10.13 -7.02 -1.02
C LEU A 32 8.95 -7.69 -0.30
N LYS A 33 7.88 -6.93 -0.04
CA LYS A 33 6.68 -7.38 0.69
C LYS A 33 5.42 -7.37 -0.17
N GLN A 34 5.30 -6.42 -1.07
CA GLN A 34 4.23 -6.41 -2.08
C GLN A 34 4.82 -6.42 -3.47
N ASN A 35 4.23 -7.22 -4.36
CA ASN A 35 4.62 -7.29 -5.78
C ASN A 35 3.40 -7.74 -6.60
N PHE A 36 2.70 -6.80 -7.21
CA PHE A 36 1.46 -7.08 -7.96
C PHE A 36 1.27 -6.07 -9.09
N ASN A 37 0.38 -6.37 -10.02
CA ASN A 37 0.06 -5.46 -11.12
C ASN A 37 -1.32 -4.82 -10.90
N THR A 38 -1.50 -3.58 -11.38
CA THR A 38 -2.82 -2.94 -11.39
C THR A 38 -3.85 -3.75 -12.18
N SER A 39 -3.45 -4.60 -13.13
CA SER A 39 -4.35 -5.50 -13.86
C SER A 39 -5.12 -6.46 -12.95
N ASP A 40 -4.63 -6.69 -11.73
CA ASP A 40 -5.25 -7.58 -10.75
C ASP A 40 -6.26 -6.86 -9.84
N MET A 41 -6.53 -5.56 -10.09
CA MET A 41 -7.54 -4.81 -9.34
C MET A 41 -8.92 -5.41 -9.55
N ALA A 42 -9.66 -5.62 -8.46
CA ALA A 42 -11.04 -6.13 -8.52
C ALA A 42 -12.01 -5.14 -9.20
N HIS A 43 -11.70 -3.85 -9.14
CA HIS A 43 -12.43 -2.78 -9.81
C HIS A 43 -11.44 -1.89 -10.54
N ASP A 44 -11.60 -1.75 -11.85
CA ASP A 44 -10.76 -0.86 -12.64
C ASP A 44 -10.89 0.60 -12.20
N ILE A 45 -9.86 1.41 -12.45
CA ILE A 45 -9.83 2.83 -12.04
C ILE A 45 -11.06 3.58 -12.58
N ALA A 46 -11.47 3.32 -13.83
CA ALA A 46 -12.65 3.94 -14.43
C ALA A 46 -13.95 3.58 -13.68
N ARG A 47 -14.07 2.34 -13.19
CA ARG A 47 -15.23 1.90 -12.38
C ARG A 47 -15.23 2.56 -11.00
N CYS A 48 -14.05 2.73 -10.39
CA CYS A 48 -13.93 3.46 -9.13
C CYS A 48 -14.40 4.92 -9.26
N VAL A 49 -13.99 5.60 -10.34
CA VAL A 49 -14.42 6.99 -10.64
C VAL A 49 -15.92 7.08 -10.92
N GLU A 50 -16.47 6.17 -11.73
CA GLU A 50 -17.92 6.15 -11.99
C GLU A 50 -18.73 5.92 -10.71
N TYR A 51 -18.28 5.00 -9.84
CA TYR A 51 -19.00 4.72 -8.60
C TYR A 51 -18.99 5.93 -7.65
N ILE A 52 -17.81 6.51 -7.39
CA ILE A 52 -17.71 7.62 -6.43
C ILE A 52 -18.48 8.85 -6.94
N THR A 53 -18.45 9.14 -8.25
CA THR A 53 -19.16 10.27 -8.84
C THR A 53 -20.69 10.12 -8.82
N SER A 54 -21.21 8.90 -8.63
CA SER A 54 -22.65 8.68 -8.44
C SER A 54 -23.17 9.13 -7.07
N ILE A 55 -22.28 9.29 -6.07
CA ILE A 55 -22.63 9.62 -4.68
C ILE A 55 -21.93 10.88 -4.16
N HIS A 56 -20.88 11.35 -4.82
CA HIS A 56 -20.11 12.51 -4.42
C HIS A 56 -19.52 13.23 -5.63
N THR A 57 -19.72 14.55 -5.72
CA THR A 57 -19.03 15.37 -6.73
C THR A 57 -17.55 15.41 -6.40
N LEU A 58 -16.70 15.07 -7.37
CA LEU A 58 -15.25 15.22 -7.25
C LEU A 58 -14.83 16.64 -7.67
N GLU A 59 -13.92 17.23 -6.90
CA GLU A 59 -13.32 18.53 -7.16
C GLU A 59 -11.85 18.38 -7.61
N PRO A 60 -11.31 19.34 -8.38
CA PRO A 60 -9.89 19.36 -8.71
C PRO A 60 -9.02 19.35 -7.44
N GLY A 61 -8.16 18.34 -7.32
CA GLY A 61 -7.31 18.13 -6.14
C GLY A 61 -7.75 16.98 -5.25
N ASP A 62 -8.94 16.40 -5.47
CA ASP A 62 -9.36 15.19 -4.79
C ASP A 62 -8.46 13.99 -5.11
N ILE A 63 -8.24 13.16 -4.09
CA ILE A 63 -7.37 11.98 -4.18
C ILE A 63 -8.21 10.73 -3.89
N LEU A 64 -8.27 9.84 -4.87
CA LEU A 64 -8.94 8.53 -4.75
C LEU A 64 -7.90 7.43 -4.57
N ALA A 65 -7.82 6.85 -3.38
CA ALA A 65 -7.00 5.66 -3.13
C ALA A 65 -7.70 4.40 -3.66
N THR A 66 -7.07 3.70 -4.61
CA THR A 66 -7.70 2.62 -5.39
C THR A 66 -7.58 1.23 -4.76
N GLY A 67 -7.20 1.15 -3.49
CA GLY A 67 -7.02 -0.10 -2.75
C GLY A 67 -5.60 -0.66 -2.80
N THR A 68 -5.42 -1.82 -2.17
CA THR A 68 -4.14 -2.54 -2.08
C THR A 68 -4.37 -4.04 -2.19
N ASN A 69 -3.37 -4.79 -2.67
CA ASN A 69 -3.44 -6.25 -2.66
C ASN A 69 -3.18 -6.77 -1.23
N HIS A 70 -4.20 -7.38 -0.63
CA HIS A 70 -4.19 -7.84 0.77
C HIS A 70 -3.15 -8.92 1.06
N ARG A 71 -2.68 -9.67 0.04
CA ARG A 71 -1.75 -10.79 0.22
C ARG A 71 -0.38 -10.35 0.74
N GLY A 72 0.09 -9.18 0.31
CA GLY A 72 1.41 -8.66 0.70
C GLY A 72 1.41 -7.75 1.92
N LEU A 73 0.26 -7.60 2.62
CA LEU A 73 0.20 -6.77 3.83
C LEU A 73 1.06 -7.39 4.92
N ASN A 74 1.96 -6.59 5.49
CA ASN A 74 2.83 -6.93 6.62
C ASN A 74 2.80 -5.82 7.66
N SER A 75 3.27 -6.13 8.86
CA SER A 75 3.45 -5.16 9.93
C SER A 75 4.58 -4.17 9.64
N PHE A 76 4.39 -2.92 10.06
CA PHE A 76 5.45 -1.91 10.17
C PHE A 76 5.71 -1.61 11.63
N GLN A 77 6.97 -1.34 11.96
CA GLN A 77 7.43 -1.10 13.32
C GLN A 77 8.40 0.09 13.37
N ASP A 78 8.71 0.56 14.58
CA ASP A 78 9.64 1.67 14.78
C ASP A 78 10.97 1.46 14.05
N GLY A 79 11.44 2.49 13.36
CA GLY A 79 12.69 2.48 12.60
C GLY A 79 12.61 1.86 11.20
N ASP A 80 11.45 1.33 10.78
CA ASP A 80 11.29 0.79 9.43
C ASP A 80 11.43 1.90 8.36
N ALA A 81 12.20 1.59 7.32
CA ALA A 81 12.26 2.36 6.08
C ALA A 81 11.39 1.67 5.02
N VAL A 82 10.38 2.38 4.54
CA VAL A 82 9.40 1.85 3.57
C VAL A 82 9.61 2.55 2.22
N GLU A 83 9.73 1.75 1.17
CA GLU A 83 9.77 2.20 -0.21
C GLU A 83 8.58 1.63 -0.97
N LEU A 84 7.81 2.48 -1.64
CA LEU A 84 6.72 2.10 -2.54
C LEU A 84 7.01 2.64 -3.93
N GLU A 85 7.06 1.76 -4.93
CA GLU A 85 7.27 2.12 -6.32
C GLU A 85 6.09 1.64 -7.16
N ILE A 86 5.65 2.51 -8.05
CA ILE A 86 4.71 2.16 -9.11
C ILE A 86 5.41 2.48 -10.43
N GLU A 87 5.41 1.52 -11.34
CA GLU A 87 6.03 1.65 -12.66
C GLU A 87 5.57 2.96 -13.32
N LYS A 88 6.52 3.76 -13.82
CA LYS A 88 6.32 5.10 -14.42
C LYS A 88 5.86 6.21 -13.47
N LEU A 89 5.46 5.92 -12.23
CA LEU A 89 4.97 6.90 -11.26
C LEU A 89 6.02 7.32 -10.23
N GLY A 90 7.17 6.65 -10.22
CA GLY A 90 8.28 6.94 -9.32
C GLY A 90 8.22 6.15 -8.01
N ARG A 91 9.14 6.50 -7.10
CA ARG A 91 9.34 5.80 -5.83
C ARG A 91 9.16 6.76 -4.65
N LEU A 92 8.19 6.43 -3.80
CA LEU A 92 7.95 7.10 -2.53
C LEU A 92 8.75 6.40 -1.43
N HIS A 93 9.45 7.17 -0.59
CA HIS A 93 10.17 6.68 0.58
C HIS A 93 9.75 7.45 1.82
N PHE A 94 9.43 6.73 2.90
CA PHE A 94 9.19 7.30 4.23
C PHE A 94 9.69 6.36 5.33
N SER A 95 9.90 6.91 6.52
CA SER A 95 10.28 6.17 7.73
C SER A 95 9.12 6.05 8.71
N VAL A 96 9.12 4.99 9.51
CA VAL A 96 8.11 4.73 10.54
C VAL A 96 8.68 5.08 11.92
N THR A 97 7.87 5.76 12.73
CA THR A 97 8.17 6.03 14.14
C THR A 97 7.02 5.55 15.01
N ASP A 98 7.33 4.70 15.99
CA ASP A 98 6.40 4.23 17.01
C ASP A 98 6.99 4.43 18.41
N GLN A 99 6.51 5.46 19.11
CA GLN A 99 6.93 5.76 20.49
C GLN A 99 6.58 4.64 21.49
N LEU A 100 5.65 3.75 21.12
CA LEU A 100 5.24 2.62 21.95
C LEU A 100 6.09 1.37 21.74
N GLN A 101 7.06 1.43 20.81
CA GLN A 101 8.02 0.36 20.53
C GLN A 101 7.35 -1.00 20.34
N ARG A 102 6.24 -1.03 19.60
CA ARG A 102 5.48 -2.27 19.35
C ARG A 102 6.12 -3.07 18.23
N SER A 103 6.07 -4.39 18.36
CA SER A 103 6.59 -5.32 17.35
C SER A 103 5.57 -6.40 17.01
N TRP A 104 5.68 -6.89 15.79
CA TRP A 104 4.88 -7.99 15.26
C TRP A 104 5.77 -8.88 14.40
N PRO A 105 5.36 -10.13 14.16
CA PRO A 105 5.95 -10.96 13.14
C PRO A 105 5.90 -10.24 11.78
N ARG A 106 6.98 -10.35 11.00
CA ARG A 106 7.16 -9.62 9.74
C ARG A 106 6.60 -10.35 8.52
N GLU A 107 5.94 -11.48 8.71
CA GLU A 107 5.28 -12.19 7.62
C GLU A 107 4.16 -11.35 6.99
N THR A 108 4.07 -11.46 5.68
CA THR A 108 2.92 -11.04 4.90
C THR A 108 1.72 -11.94 5.20
N HIS A 109 0.52 -11.48 4.87
CA HIS A 109 -0.69 -12.31 4.95
C HIS A 109 -0.55 -13.62 4.15
N LEU A 110 0.05 -13.58 2.97
CA LEU A 110 0.30 -14.78 2.16
C LEU A 110 1.25 -15.76 2.86
N GLU A 111 2.38 -15.29 3.37
CA GLU A 111 3.33 -16.16 4.09
C GLU A 111 2.69 -16.80 5.33
N ARG A 112 1.76 -16.11 5.99
CA ARG A 112 0.99 -16.67 7.11
C ARG A 112 0.00 -17.73 6.65
N GLU A 113 -0.74 -17.46 5.57
CA GLU A 113 -1.66 -18.42 4.96
C GLU A 113 -0.94 -19.71 4.54
N GLU A 114 0.21 -19.59 3.89
CA GLU A 114 1.06 -20.72 3.48
C GLU A 114 1.57 -21.54 4.68
N LYS A 115 1.77 -20.89 5.84
CA LYS A 115 2.11 -21.55 7.11
C LYS A 115 0.88 -22.12 7.84
N GLY A 116 -0.34 -21.95 7.31
CA GLY A 116 -1.58 -22.36 7.96
C GLY A 116 -1.93 -21.56 9.22
N LEU A 117 -1.38 -20.35 9.36
CA LEU A 117 -1.62 -19.48 10.51
C LEU A 117 -2.90 -18.64 10.30
N PRO A 118 -3.73 -18.47 11.33
CA PRO A 118 -4.95 -17.68 11.21
C PRO A 118 -4.64 -16.18 11.19
N GLY A 119 -5.39 -15.45 10.37
CA GLY A 119 -5.52 -13.99 10.39
C GLY A 119 -4.21 -13.20 10.32
N SER A 120 -4.26 -11.97 10.81
CA SER A 120 -3.10 -11.10 10.95
C SER A 120 -2.17 -11.57 12.07
N ALA A 121 -0.91 -11.15 12.00
CA ALA A 121 0.07 -11.49 13.02
C ALA A 121 -0.30 -10.84 14.37
N PRO A 122 -0.29 -11.58 15.49
CA PRO A 122 -0.49 -10.98 16.81
C PRO A 122 0.69 -10.10 17.18
N GLN A 123 0.48 -9.15 18.09
CA GLN A 123 1.54 -8.33 18.64
C GLN A 123 2.50 -9.20 19.47
N GLU A 124 3.80 -9.02 19.29
CA GLU A 124 4.85 -9.76 20.03
C GLU A 124 5.32 -9.01 21.27
N SER A 125 5.46 -7.69 21.18
CA SER A 125 6.00 -6.87 22.26
C SER A 125 5.54 -5.40 22.20
N GLY A 126 5.89 -4.62 23.22
CA GLY A 126 5.52 -3.22 23.36
C GLY A 126 4.17 -3.02 24.07
N LYS A 127 3.63 -1.80 24.03
CA LYS A 127 2.37 -1.49 24.71
C LYS A 127 1.21 -2.30 24.11
N TYR A 128 0.40 -2.93 24.96
CA TYR A 128 -0.76 -3.77 24.60
C TYR A 128 -0.47 -5.15 24.00
N ALA A 129 0.78 -5.63 24.05
CA ALA A 129 1.12 -7.03 23.81
C ALA A 129 0.57 -7.94 24.93
#